data_AF-A0A7J2YBU9-F1
#
_entry.id   AF-A0A7J2YBU9-F1
#
_cell.length_a   1.000
_cell.length_b   1.000
_cell.length_c   1.000
_cell.angle_alpha   90.00
_cell.angle_beta   90.00
_cell.angle_gamma   90.00
#
_symmetry.space_group_name_H-M   'P 1'
#
loop_
_entity.id
_entity.type
_entity.pdbx_description
1 polymer ?
#
loop_
_entity_poly.entity_id
_entity_poly.type
_entity_poly.pdbx_seq_one_letter_code
_entity_poly.pdbx_strand_id
1 'polypeptide(L)'
;MHHEYDRLNFMHMVQEILGILDYTVNFERITKAQVDAEDGNREMVGICFDSNDRTASIYHTRDLTSEDIVHELVHLAHPAFTEQEVRITTADLMVKLQPDHVQSMPHTLDNL
;
A
#
# COMPACT_ATOMS: atom_id res chain seq x y z
N MET A 1 -11.50 16.47 -1.66
CA MET A 1 -12.48 15.56 -2.28
C MET A 1 -11.90 14.80 -3.48
N HIS A 2 -11.42 15.44 -4.56
CA HIS A 2 -10.86 14.68 -5.71
C HIS A 2 -9.65 13.79 -5.36
N HIS A 3 -8.63 14.33 -4.69
CA HIS A 3 -7.43 13.57 -4.31
C HIS A 3 -7.66 12.38 -3.37
N GLU A 4 -8.73 12.42 -2.56
CA GLU A 4 -9.06 11.33 -1.63
C GLU A 4 -9.73 10.17 -2.36
N TYR A 5 -10.61 10.48 -3.32
CA TYR A 5 -11.23 9.49 -4.18
C TYR A 5 -10.19 8.77 -5.06
N ASP A 6 -9.25 9.52 -5.63
CA ASP A 6 -8.15 8.95 -6.42
C ASP A 6 -7.28 7.99 -5.59
N ARG A 7 -7.00 8.35 -4.33
CA ARG A 7 -6.26 7.50 -3.40
C ARG A 7 -7.01 6.23 -3.05
N LEU A 8 -8.31 6.31 -2.76
CA LEU A 8 -9.12 5.13 -2.43
C LEU A 8 -9.23 4.16 -3.61
N ASN A 9 -9.41 4.67 -4.84
CA ASN A 9 -9.41 3.83 -6.03
C ASN A 9 -8.06 3.16 -6.28
N PHE A 10 -6.96 3.92 -6.13
CA PHE A 10 -5.61 3.38 -6.24
C PHE A 10 -5.35 2.29 -5.21
N MET A 11 -5.72 2.52 -3.95
CA MET A 11 -5.61 1.53 -2.87
C MET A 11 -6.38 0.26 -3.19
N HIS A 12 -7.65 0.37 -3.61
CA HIS A 12 -8.46 -0.79 -3.97
C HIS A 12 -7.83 -1.62 -5.09
N MET A 13 -7.31 -0.94 -6.13
CA MET A 13 -6.62 -1.62 -7.24
C MET A 13 -5.40 -2.40 -6.75
N VAL A 14 -4.59 -1.82 -5.86
CA VAL A 14 -3.42 -2.49 -5.29
C VAL A 14 -3.84 -3.66 -4.39
N GLN A 15 -4.88 -3.51 -3.57
CA GLN A 15 -5.42 -4.59 -2.75
C GLN A 15 -5.92 -5.77 -3.60
N GLU A 16 -6.54 -5.50 -4.75
CA GLU A 16 -6.96 -6.52 -5.70
C GLU A 16 -5.76 -7.30 -6.25
N ILE A 17 -4.72 -6.60 -6.70
CA ILE A 17 -3.50 -7.23 -7.23
C ILE A 17 -2.81 -8.10 -6.17
N LEU A 18 -2.80 -7.66 -4.92
CA LEU A 18 -2.17 -8.35 -3.80
C LEU A 18 -3.07 -9.42 -3.15
N GLY A 19 -4.33 -9.53 -3.55
CA GLY A 19 -5.27 -10.51 -3.00
C GLY A 19 -5.70 -10.23 -1.55
N ILE A 20 -5.76 -8.95 -1.15
CA ILE A 20 -6.08 -8.48 0.22
C ILE A 20 -7.30 -7.54 0.24
N LEU A 21 -8.25 -7.72 -0.69
CA LEU A 21 -9.50 -6.94 -0.76
C LEU A 21 -10.43 -7.13 0.45
N ASP A 22 -10.23 -8.21 1.19
CA ASP A 22 -10.90 -8.54 2.42
C ASP A 22 -10.40 -7.72 3.62
N TYR A 23 -9.28 -7.00 3.47
CA TYR A 23 -8.79 -6.09 4.50
C TYR A 23 -9.42 -4.71 4.38
N THR A 24 -9.89 -4.19 5.51
CA THR A 24 -10.23 -2.77 5.65
C THR A 24 -8.96 -1.99 6.00
N VAL A 25 -8.51 -1.10 5.11
CA VAL A 25 -7.31 -0.30 5.29
C VAL A 25 -7.66 1.16 5.60
N ASN A 26 -7.19 1.65 6.73
CA ASN A 26 -7.37 3.03 7.17
C ASN A 26 -6.07 3.83 7.01
N PHE A 27 -6.21 5.14 6.84
CA PHE A 27 -5.09 6.08 6.84
C PHE A 27 -5.17 6.97 8.07
N GLU A 28 -4.14 6.92 8.91
CA GLU A 28 -4.10 7.65 10.17
C GLU A 28 -2.92 8.62 10.21
N ARG A 29 -3.25 9.91 10.13
CA ARG A 29 -2.24 10.96 10.26
C ARG A 29 -1.84 11.13 11.71
N ILE A 30 -0.56 10.93 12.00
CA ILE A 30 0.04 11.16 13.32
C ILE A 30 1.02 12.33 13.27
N THR A 31 1.30 12.90 14.43
CA THR A 31 2.26 13.99 14.57
C THR A 31 3.66 13.46 14.83
N LYS A 32 4.69 14.24 14.48
CA LYS A 32 6.09 13.93 14.85
C LYS A 32 6.32 13.82 16.36
N ALA A 33 5.40 14.31 17.20
CA ALA A 33 5.50 14.14 18.64
C ALA A 33 5.09 12.73 19.12
N GLN A 34 4.37 11.98 18.28
CA GLN A 34 3.95 10.59 18.53
C GLN A 34 4.96 9.56 18.04
N VAL A 35 6.02 9.99 17.35
CA VAL A 35 7.08 9.12 16.83
C VAL A 35 8.30 9.26 17.72
N ASP A 36 8.74 8.15 18.30
CA ASP A 36 10.03 8.05 18.99
C ASP A 36 11.05 7.43 18.04
N ALA A 37 12.19 8.10 17.87
CA ALA A 37 13.22 7.73 16.91
C ALA A 37 14.61 8.05 17.48
N GLU A 38 15.49 7.05 17.50
CA GLU A 38 16.83 7.15 18.10
C GLU A 38 17.72 8.17 17.39
N ASP A 39 17.56 8.33 16.07
CA ASP A 39 18.32 9.26 15.23
C ASP A 39 17.71 10.68 15.20
N GLY A 40 16.58 10.90 15.89
CA GLY A 40 15.84 12.15 15.89
C GLY A 40 15.02 12.42 14.63
N ASN A 41 15.05 11.52 13.62
CA ASN A 41 14.21 11.63 12.44
C ASN A 41 12.82 11.08 12.75
N ARG A 42 11.88 11.99 13.01
CA ARG A 42 10.51 11.66 13.37
C ARG A 42 9.55 11.61 12.18
N GLU A 43 10.09 11.52 10.97
CA GLU A 43 9.29 11.18 9.79
C GLU A 43 9.01 9.69 9.78
N MET A 44 7.75 9.31 9.55
CA MET A 44 7.30 7.93 9.64
C MET A 44 6.18 7.70 8.63
N VAL A 45 6.29 6.57 7.95
CA VAL A 45 5.19 5.86 7.30
C VAL A 45 5.33 4.41 7.75
N GLY A 46 4.23 3.76 8.12
CA GLY A 46 4.26 2.36 8.53
C GLY A 46 2.87 1.80 8.75
N ILE A 47 2.72 0.49 8.61
CA ILE A 47 1.46 -0.22 8.77
C ILE A 47 1.41 -1.04 10.07
N CYS A 48 0.23 -1.04 10.69
CA CYS A 48 -0.14 -2.00 11.73
C CYS A 48 -1.39 -2.75 11.27
N PHE A 49 -1.48 -4.05 11.52
CA PHE A 49 -2.63 -4.84 11.10
C PHE A 49 -2.99 -5.93 12.10
N ASP A 50 -4.28 -6.28 12.11
CA ASP A 50 -4.85 -7.42 12.81
C ASP A 50 -5.43 -8.39 11.77
N SER A 51 -4.85 -9.59 11.70
CA SER A 51 -5.28 -10.63 10.76
C SER A 51 -6.58 -11.33 11.15
N ASN A 52 -7.00 -11.24 12.41
CA ASN A 52 -8.28 -11.80 12.86
C ASN A 52 -9.44 -10.93 12.39
N ASP A 53 -9.32 -9.62 12.60
CA ASP A 53 -10.35 -8.64 12.25
C ASP A 53 -10.24 -8.15 10.79
N ARG A 54 -9.15 -8.52 10.10
CA ARG A 54 -8.85 -8.09 8.72
C ARG A 54 -8.86 -6.57 8.61
N THR A 55 -8.21 -5.91 9.56
CA THR A 55 -8.07 -4.45 9.59
C THR A 55 -6.61 -4.07 9.58
N ALA A 56 -6.29 -2.98 8.89
CA ALA A 56 -4.97 -2.37 8.91
C ALA A 56 -5.06 -0.84 8.98
N SER A 57 -4.10 -0.22 9.64
CA SER A 57 -3.93 1.23 9.67
C SER A 57 -2.54 1.60 9.17
N ILE A 58 -2.48 2.43 8.13
CA ILE A 58 -1.26 3.08 7.66
C ILE A 58 -1.11 4.39 8.44
N TYR A 59 -0.12 4.43 9.32
CA TYR A 59 0.26 5.61 10.08
C TYR A 59 1.26 6.45 9.31
N HIS A 60 1.06 7.76 9.27
CA HIS A 60 1.95 8.64 8.52
C HIS A 60 2.08 10.04 9.14
N THR A 61 3.29 10.61 9.12
CA THR A 61 3.54 11.99 9.58
C THR A 61 3.60 13.02 8.44
N ARG A 62 3.85 12.55 7.21
CA ARG A 62 3.86 13.35 5.98
C ARG A 62 2.74 12.95 5.03
N ASP A 63 2.61 13.65 3.92
CA ASP A 63 1.68 13.23 2.87
C ASP A 63 2.17 11.93 2.24
N LEU A 64 1.21 11.05 1.93
CA LEU A 64 1.46 9.74 1.33
C LEU A 64 1.58 9.87 -0.19
N THR A 65 2.60 9.23 -0.74
CA THR A 65 2.75 8.97 -2.16
C THR A 65 2.09 7.64 -2.53
N SER A 66 1.90 7.39 -3.83
CA SER A 66 1.45 6.08 -4.30
C SER A 66 2.42 4.96 -3.93
N GLU A 67 3.74 5.23 -3.94
CA GLU A 67 4.76 4.24 -3.57
C GLU A 67 4.64 3.85 -2.10
N ASP A 68 4.42 4.82 -1.20
CA ASP A 68 4.19 4.55 0.22
C ASP A 68 3.00 3.60 0.42
N ILE A 69 1.89 3.86 -0.27
CA ILE A 69 0.68 3.03 -0.16
C ILE A 69 0.97 1.61 -0.64
N VAL A 70 1.64 1.45 -1.79
CA VAL A 70 2.00 0.12 -2.30
C VAL A 70 2.94 -0.60 -1.33
N HIS A 71 3.94 0.10 -0.81
CA HIS A 71 4.92 -0.45 0.13
C HIS A 71 4.25 -1.02 1.38
N GLU A 72 3.39 -0.22 2.03
CA GLU A 72 2.68 -0.67 3.22
C GLU A 72 1.69 -1.81 2.94
N LEU A 73 1.03 -1.81 1.78
CA LEU A 73 0.14 -2.91 1.38
C LEU A 73 0.91 -4.20 1.06
N VAL A 74 2.15 -4.11 0.57
CA VAL A 74 3.03 -5.27 0.39
C VAL A 74 3.39 -5.89 1.75
N HIS A 75 3.68 -5.08 2.77
CA HIS A 75 3.86 -5.60 4.14
C HIS A 75 2.62 -6.36 4.64
N LEU A 76 1.42 -5.83 4.36
CA LEU A 76 0.17 -6.48 4.75
C LEU A 76 -0.04 -7.83 4.03
N ALA A 77 0.22 -7.87 2.72
CA ALA A 77 0.08 -9.08 1.91
C ALA A 77 1.14 -10.15 2.24
N HIS A 78 2.34 -9.71 2.64
CA HIS A 78 3.48 -10.57 2.90
C HIS A 78 4.20 -10.22 4.22
N PRO A 79 3.60 -10.51 5.39
CA PRO A 79 4.17 -10.13 6.70
C PRO A 79 5.56 -10.69 7.00
N ALA A 80 5.96 -11.76 6.31
CA ALA A 80 7.24 -12.44 6.49
C ALA A 80 8.35 -11.87 5.59
N PHE A 81 8.04 -10.95 4.68
CA PHE A 81 9.05 -10.34 3.81
C PHE A 81 9.99 -9.47 4.62
N THR A 82 11.27 -9.55 4.26
CA THR A 82 12.25 -8.56 4.65
C THR A 82 11.97 -7.22 3.97
N GLU A 83 12.44 -6.12 4.58
CA GLU A 83 12.36 -4.79 3.98
C GLU A 83 12.88 -4.73 2.54
N GLN A 84 13.95 -5.49 2.24
CA GLN A 84 14.50 -5.55 0.90
C GLN A 84 13.55 -6.24 -0.09
N GLU A 85 12.87 -7.32 0.31
CA GLU A 85 11.87 -8.01 -0.51
C GLU A 85 10.63 -7.14 -0.73
N VAL A 86 10.21 -6.40 0.30
CA VAL A 86 9.13 -5.42 0.19
C VAL A 86 9.50 -4.32 -0.81
N ARG A 87 10.70 -3.73 -0.70
CA ARG A 87 11.17 -2.70 -1.64
C ARG A 87 11.23 -3.19 -3.09
N ILE A 88 11.72 -4.42 -3.32
CA ILE A 88 11.76 -5.02 -4.67
C ILE A 88 10.35 -5.19 -5.22
N THR A 89 9.46 -5.80 -4.43
CA THR A 89 8.08 -6.06 -4.83
C THR A 89 7.31 -4.76 -5.09
N THR A 90 7.53 -3.75 -4.25
CA THR A 90 6.99 -2.40 -4.42
C THR A 90 7.43 -1.81 -5.75
N ALA A 91 8.73 -1.83 -6.05
CA ALA A 91 9.26 -1.31 -7.30
C ALA A 91 8.65 -2.04 -8.52
N ASP A 92 8.56 -3.37 -8.47
CA ASP A 92 7.97 -4.17 -9.55
C ASP A 92 6.49 -3.85 -9.78
N LEU A 93 5.71 -3.66 -8.71
CA LEU A 93 4.30 -3.25 -8.80
C LEU A 93 4.16 -1.84 -9.35
N MET A 94 4.98 -0.90 -8.88
CA MET A 94 4.96 0.49 -9.35
C MET A 94 5.24 0.57 -10.86
N VAL A 95 6.12 -0.26 -11.40
CA VAL A 95 6.36 -0.35 -12.86
C VAL A 95 5.12 -0.87 -13.60
N LYS A 96 4.44 -1.89 -13.07
CA LYS A 96 3.24 -2.47 -13.69
C LYS A 96 2.02 -1.55 -13.64
N LEU A 97 1.93 -0.73 -12.59
CA LEU A 97 0.84 0.22 -12.37
C LEU A 97 1.00 1.50 -13.20
N GLN A 98 2.14 1.71 -13.86
CA GLN A 98 2.29 2.80 -14.81
C GLN A 98 1.41 2.58 -16.05
N PRO A 99 0.74 3.64 -16.58
CA PRO A 99 -0.25 3.52 -17.66
C PRO A 99 0.25 2.81 -18.92
N ASP A 100 1.56 2.86 -19.18
CA ASP A 100 2.16 2.33 -20.40
C ASP A 100 2.28 0.79 -20.42
N HIS A 101 2.14 0.11 -19.27
CA HIS A 101 2.23 -1.36 -19.17
C HIS A 101 0.89 -2.10 -19.12
N VAL A 102 -0.22 -1.40 -18.82
CA VAL A 102 -1.56 -1.99 -18.67
C VAL A 102 -2.18 -2.40 -20.02
N GLN A 103 -1.62 -1.96 -21.16
CA GLN A 103 -2.10 -2.35 -22.50
C GLN A 103 -1.68 -3.76 -22.98
N SER A 104 -1.07 -4.60 -22.13
CA SER A 104 -0.54 -5.91 -22.55
C SER A 104 -1.16 -7.14 -21.88
N MET A 105 -2.20 -6.98 -21.05
CA MET A 105 -2.96 -8.12 -20.52
C MET A 105 -3.98 -8.59 -21.57
N PRO A 106 -3.88 -9.83 -22.11
CA PRO A 106 -4.90 -10.35 -22.99
C PRO A 106 -6.19 -10.57 -22.19
N HIS A 107 -7.27 -9.92 -22.61
CA HIS A 107 -8.62 -10.30 -22.22
C HIS A 107 -8.91 -11.71 -22.75
N THR A 108 -8.72 -12.73 -21.93
CA THR A 108 -9.38 -14.02 -22.17
C THR A 108 -10.83 -13.87 -21.73
N LEU A 109 -11.67 -13.43 -22.66
CA LEU A 109 -13.11 -13.68 -22.55
C LEU A 109 -13.32 -15.14 -22.96
N ASP A 110 -13.57 -15.97 -21.97
CA ASP A 110 -14.14 -17.30 -22.15
C ASP A 110 -15.51 -17.16 -22.82
N ASN A 111 -15.59 -17.58 -24.08
CA ASN A 111 -16.84 -17.89 -24.75
C ASN A 111 -17.13 -19.38 -24.55
N LEU A 112 -18.00 -19.69 -23.59
CA LEU A 112 -18.85 -20.89 -23.56
C LEU A 112 -20.23 -20.52 -22.99
#